data_AF-F2CAB2-F1
#
_entry.id   AF-F2CAB2-F1
#
_cell.length_a   1.000
_cell.length_b   1.000
_cell.length_c   1.000
_cell.angle_alpha   90.00
_cell.angle_beta   90.00
_cell.angle_gamma   90.00
#
_symmetry.space_group_name_H-M   'P 1'
#
loop_
_entity.id
_entity.type
_entity.pdbx_description
1 polymer ?
#
loop_
_entity_poly.entity_id
_entity_poly.type
_entity_poly.pdbx_seq_one_letter_code
_entity_poly.pdbx_strand_id
1 'polypeptide(L)' 'MAELVIIRGNSGSGKSSLAGKLQAHHDRGTLLIAQDTVRRDMLKEKVEPGNLSIDLTETLARFGYEHDLLVLYRRIL' A
#
# COMPACT_ATOMS: atom_id res chain seq x y z
N MET A 1 7.08 17.43 -0.11
CA MET A 1 7.29 16.77 1.19
C MET A 1 6.54 15.47 1.12
N ALA A 2 7.27 14.38 0.92
CA ALA A 2 6.67 13.05 0.84
C ALA A 2 6.07 12.64 2.19
N GLU A 3 4.85 12.11 2.16
CA GLU A 3 4.11 11.66 3.34
C GLU A 3 3.72 10.19 3.17
N LEU A 4 3.87 9.40 4.24
CA LEU A 4 3.45 8.00 4.29
C LEU A 4 2.32 7.85 5.30
N VAL A 5 1.14 7.46 4.81
CA VAL A 5 -0.04 7.17 5.63
C VAL A 5 -0.24 5.66 5.71
N ILE A 6 -0.22 5.12 6.93
CA ILE A 6 -0.42 3.69 7.20
C ILE A 6 -1.85 3.47 7.69
N ILE A 7 -2.63 2.69 6.93
CA ILE A 7 -4.01 2.34 7.25
C ILE A 7 -4.05 0.96 7.93
N ARG A 8 -4.37 0.94 9.23
CA ARG A 8 -4.44 -0.26 10.10
C ARG A 8 -5.88 -0.55 10.55
N GLY A 9 -6.17 -1.81 10.88
CA GLY A 9 -7.48 -2.26 11.36
C GLY A 9 -7.78 -3.73 11.00
N ASN A 10 -8.78 -4.31 11.65
CA ASN A 10 -9.18 -5.72 11.47
C ASN A 10 -9.80 -5.98 10.09
N SER A 11 -9.74 -7.21 9.59
CA SER A 11 -10.49 -7.60 8.39
C SER A 11 -11.97 -7.17 8.49
N GLY A 12 -12.54 -6.67 7.40
CA GLY A 12 -13.92 -6.14 7.37
C GLY A 12 -14.10 -4.70 7.90
N SER A 13 -13.11 -4.06 8.53
CA SER A 13 -13.25 -2.72 9.13
C SER A 13 -13.32 -1.54 8.13
N GLY A 14 -13.49 -1.79 6.82
CA GLY A 14 -13.60 -0.73 5.81
C GLY A 14 -12.29 -0.09 5.33
N LYS A 15 -11.11 -0.62 5.69
CA LYS A 15 -9.80 -0.06 5.27
C LYS A 15 -9.66 0.13 3.77
N SER A 16 -10.14 -0.83 2.97
CA SER A 16 -10.10 -0.78 1.51
C SER A 16 -10.89 0.41 0.98
N SER A 17 -12.08 0.61 1.53
CA SER A 17 -12.96 1.72 1.17
C SER A 17 -12.36 3.06 1.60
N LEU A 18 -11.76 3.13 2.79
CA LEU A 18 -11.07 4.34 3.27
C LEU A 18 -9.88 4.70 2.38
N ALA A 19 -9.03 3.73 2.06
CA ALA A 19 -7.86 3.93 1.21
C ALA A 19 -8.24 4.41 -0.20
N GLY A 20 -9.25 3.79 -0.82
CA GLY A 20 -9.74 4.22 -2.14
C GLY A 20 -10.37 5.61 -2.11
N LYS A 21 -11.13 5.95 -1.05
CA LYS A 21 -11.69 7.30 -0.88
C LYS A 21 -10.61 8.36 -0.65
N LEU A 22 -9.60 8.06 0.16
CA LEU A 22 -8.44 8.95 0.35
C LEU A 22 -7.71 9.15 -0.98
N GLN A 23 -7.43 8.09 -1.72
CA GLN A 23 -6.77 8.17 -3.01
C GLN A 23 -7.56 9.03 -4.00
N ALA A 24 -8.87 8.81 -4.11
CA ALA A 24 -9.75 9.58 -4.98
C ALA A 24 -9.89 11.04 -4.53
N HIS A 25 -9.88 11.32 -3.22
CA HIS A 25 -9.96 12.68 -2.69
C HIS A 25 -8.77 13.56 -3.11
N HIS A 26 -7.59 12.96 -3.24
CA HIS A 26 -6.39 13.68 -3.67
C HIS A 26 -6.24 13.79 -5.20
N ASP A 27 -7.09 13.11 -5.99
CA ASP A 27 -7.12 13.02 -7.46
C ASP A 27 -5.81 12.56 -8.15
N ARG A 28 -4.67 13.18 -7.86
CA ARG A 28 -3.32 12.87 -8.38
C ARG A 28 -2.29 12.91 -7.25
N GLY A 29 -1.06 12.48 -7.55
CA GLY A 29 0.05 12.57 -6.59
C GLY A 29 -0.04 11.56 -5.44
N THR A 30 -0.77 10.47 -5.61
CA THR A 30 -0.91 9.42 -4.60
C THR A 30 -0.43 8.06 -5.12
N LEU A 31 0.11 7.26 -4.21
CA LEU A 31 0.49 5.87 -4.47
C LEU A 31 -0.16 4.96 -3.43
N LEU A 32 -1.17 4.17 -3.84
CA LEU A 32 -1.80 3.19 -2.98
C LEU A 32 -1.08 1.85 -3.06
N ILE A 33 -0.48 1.42 -1.95
CA ILE A 33 0.21 0.14 -1.80
C ILE A 33 -0.61 -0.78 -0.91
N ALA A 34 -1.34 -1.71 -1.53
CA ALA A 34 -2.08 -2.77 -0.83
C ALA A 34 -1.21 -4.04 -0.72
N GLN A 35 -0.72 -4.36 0.47
CA GLN A 35 0.24 -5.46 0.67
C GLN A 35 -0.28 -6.81 0.15
N ASP A 36 -1.57 -7.08 0.33
CA ASP A 36 -2.19 -8.31 -0.13
C ASP A 36 -2.32 -8.38 -1.66
N THR A 37 -2.49 -7.24 -2.33
CA THR A 37 -2.47 -7.14 -3.80
C THR A 37 -1.06 -7.31 -4.34
N VAL A 38 -0.06 -6.68 -3.72
CA VAL A 38 1.36 -6.86 -4.10
C VAL A 38 1.74 -8.34 -4.01
N ARG A 39 1.39 -9.01 -2.91
CA ARG A 39 1.73 -10.42 -2.72
C ARG A 39 0.91 -11.35 -3.64
N ARG A 40 -0.42 -11.27 -3.59
CA ARG A 40 -1.29 -12.28 -4.23
C ARG A 40 -1.51 -12.02 -5.71
N ASP A 41 -1.71 -10.77 -6.10
CA ASP A 41 -2.16 -10.42 -7.44
C ASP A 41 -0.96 -10.09 -8.35
N MET A 42 0.00 -9.33 -7.85
CA MET A 42 1.18 -8.91 -8.62
C MET A 42 2.25 -10.00 -8.68
N LEU A 43 2.60 -10.60 -7.54
CA LEU A 43 3.71 -11.57 -7.44
C LEU A 43 3.26 -13.03 -7.38
N LYS A 44 2.00 -13.30 -7.03
CA LYS A 44 1.46 -14.66 -6.79
C LYS A 44 2.25 -15.46 -5.74
N GLU A 45 2.75 -14.78 -4.73
CA GLU A 45 3.58 -15.32 -3.65
C GLU A 45 2.74 -15.93 -2.51
N LYS A 46 3.32 -16.94 -1.85
CA LYS A 46 2.74 -17.54 -0.64
C LYS A 46 3.00 -16.66 0.59
N VAL A 47 2.27 -16.90 1.68
CA VAL A 47 2.48 -16.21 2.96
C VAL A 47 3.64 -16.89 3.69
N GLU A 48 4.86 -16.63 3.20
CA GLU A 48 6.09 -17.15 3.79
C GLU A 48 6.97 -16.00 4.28
N PRO A 49 7.72 -16.17 5.39
CA PRO A 49 8.73 -15.20 5.81
C PRO A 49 9.71 -14.91 4.67
N GLY A 50 10.01 -13.63 4.42
CA GLY A 50 10.98 -13.25 3.39
C GLY A 50 10.49 -13.38 1.94
N ASN A 51 9.19 -13.54 1.70
CA ASN A 51 8.68 -13.52 0.32
C ASN A 51 8.92 -12.15 -0.36
N LEU A 52 9.00 -12.17 -1.70
CA LEU A 52 9.35 -11.01 -2.54
C LEU A 52 8.41 -9.80 -2.39
N SER A 53 7.21 -9.98 -1.82
CA SER A 53 6.28 -8.86 -1.63
C SER A 53 6.78 -7.82 -0.63
N ILE A 54 7.67 -8.22 0.28
CA ILE A 54 8.29 -7.29 1.25
C ILE A 54 9.20 -6.32 0.48
N ASP A 55 10.12 -6.84 -0.32
CA ASP A 55 11.09 -6.05 -1.08
C ASP A 55 10.40 -5.15 -2.12
N LEU A 56 9.37 -5.67 -2.81
CA LEU A 56 8.60 -4.88 -3.76
C LEU A 56 7.80 -3.78 -3.06
N THR A 57 7.21 -4.05 -1.89
CA THR A 57 6.50 -3.02 -1.11
C THR A 57 7.46 -1.89 -0.71
N GLU A 58 8.67 -2.24 -0.25
CA GLU A 58 9.70 -1.23 0.08
C GLU A 58 10.09 -0.41 -1.15
N THR A 59 10.33 -1.07 -2.28
CA THR A 59 10.69 -0.42 -3.54
C THR A 59 9.60 0.56 -4.00
N LEU A 60 8.33 0.16 -3.93
CA LEU A 60 7.20 1.03 -4.26
C LEU A 60 7.09 2.24 -3.31
N ALA A 61 7.25 2.02 -2.01
CA ALA A 61 7.21 3.10 -1.03
C ALA A 61 8.35 4.11 -1.26
N ARG A 62 9.55 3.62 -1.56
CA ARG A 62 10.72 4.44 -1.90
C ARG A 62 10.49 5.24 -3.18
N PHE A 63 9.96 4.61 -4.23
CA PHE A 63 9.56 5.30 -5.45
C PHE A 63 8.57 6.43 -5.16
N GLY A 64 7.54 6.17 -4.35
CA GLY A 64 6.58 7.21 -3.97
C GLY A 64 7.24 8.37 -3.22
N TYR A 65 8.17 8.07 -2.32
CA TYR A 65 8.93 9.07 -1.58
C TYR A 65 9.80 9.94 -2.50
N GLU A 66 10.55 9.33 -3.42
CA GLU A 66 11.44 10.02 -4.37
C GLU A 66 10.69 10.96 -5.34
N HIS A 67 9.41 10.68 -5.58
CA HIS A 67 8.55 11.46 -6.47
C HIS A 67 7.54 12.35 -5.73
N ASP A 68 7.75 12.62 -4.43
CA ASP A 68 6.86 13.47 -3.61
C ASP A 68 5.38 13.02 -3.64
N LEU A 69 5.13 11.72 -3.76
CA LEU A 69 3.79 11.15 -3.71
C LEU A 69 3.34 10.94 -2.27
N LEU A 70 2.06 11.16 -2.00
CA LEU A 70 1.40 10.67 -0.78
C LEU A 70 1.24 9.15 -0.89
N VAL A 71 2.02 8.41 -0.09
CA VAL A 71 1.99 6.95 -0.08
C VAL A 71 0.93 6.48 0.90
N LEU A 72 -0.07 5.76 0.40
CA LEU A 72 -1.12 5.13 1.20
C LEU A 72 -0.78 3.64 1.32
N TYR A 73 -0.29 3.21 2.48
CA TYR A 73 0.04 1.80 2.73
C TYR A 73 -1.08 1.11 3.52
N ARG A 74 -1.58 -0.03 3.01
CA ARG A 74 -2.62 -0.83 3.66
C ARG A 74 -2.15 -2.26 3.94
N ARG A 75 -2.39 -2.70 5.17
CA ARG A 75 -2.24 -4.10 5.62
C ARG A 75 -3.52 -4.60 6.28
N ILE A 76 -3.86 -5.86 6.04
CA ILE A 76 -4.89 -6.59 6.81
C ILE A 76 -4.20 -7.17 8.05
N LEU A 77 -4.74 -6.87 9.23
CA LEU A 77 -4.41 -7.59 10.47
C LEU A 77 -5.04 -8.98 10.45
#